data_AF-A0A7C5P2R8-F1
#
_entry.id   AF-A0A7C5P2R8-F1
#
_cell.length_a   1.000
_cell.length_b   1.000
_cell.length_c   1.000
_cell.angle_alpha   90.00
_cell.angle_beta   90.00
_cell.angle_gamma   90.00
#
_symmetry.space_group_name_H-M   'P 1'
#
loop_
_entity.id
_entity.type
_entity.pdbx_description
1 polymer ?
#
loop_
_entity_poly.entity_id
_entity_poly.type
_entity_poly.pdbx_seq_one_letter_code
_entity_poly.pdbx_strand_id
1 'polypeptide(L)' 'MRSRWISATGLMGGLLICEALIDQGLTVLAVNAGEEFEQVEAFAEELELTFPMLLDPGEIVQRQYRIRG' A
#
# COMPACT_ATOMS: atom_id res chain seq x y z
N MET A 1 -5.21 18.36 11.16
CA MET A 1 -4.33 17.18 11.14
C MET A 1 -5.01 16.04 11.89
N ARG A 2 -5.64 15.11 11.18
CA ARG A 2 -6.19 13.85 11.74
C ARG A 2 -5.94 12.77 10.70
N SER A 3 -4.77 12.16 10.75
CA SER A 3 -4.45 10.96 9.99
C SER A 3 -5.26 9.82 10.58
N ARG A 4 -6.37 9.48 9.93
CA ARG A 4 -7.24 8.37 10.28
C ARG A 4 -6.62 7.13 9.65
N TRP A 5 -5.65 6.55 10.34
CA TRP A 5 -5.06 5.27 9.98
C TRP A 5 -6.19 4.26 9.82
N ILE A 6 -6.31 3.70 8.62
CA ILE A 6 -7.14 2.52 8.37
C ILE A 6 -6.68 1.48 9.38
N SER A 7 -7.61 1.01 10.20
CA SER A 7 -7.40 0.12 11.34
C SER A 7 -6.26 -0.87 11.08
N ALA A 8 -5.23 -0.89 11.93
CA ALA A 8 -4.12 -1.85 11.87
C ALA A 8 -4.61 -3.32 11.85
N THR A 9 -5.86 -3.56 12.26
CA THR A 9 -6.57 -4.85 12.16
C THR A 9 -6.94 -5.27 10.73
N GLY A 10 -7.05 -4.34 9.77
CA GLY A 10 -7.34 -4.62 8.36
C GLY A 10 -6.09 -4.86 7.51
N LEU A 11 -4.95 -4.27 7.89
CA LEU A 11 -3.68 -4.37 7.17
C LEU A 11 -3.02 -5.75 7.30
N MET A 12 -3.09 -6.41 8.47
CA MET A 12 -2.62 -7.80 8.61
C MET A 12 -3.37 -8.78 7.71
N GLY A 13 -4.67 -8.57 7.48
CA GLY A 13 -5.45 -9.39 6.55
C GLY A 13 -5.02 -9.18 5.09
N GLY A 14 -4.71 -7.95 4.70
CA GLY A 14 -4.20 -7.63 3.37
C GLY A 14 -2.80 -8.19 3.10
N LEU A 15 -1.91 -8.14 4.10
CA LEU A 15 -0.54 -8.64 4.00
C LEU A 15 -0.50 -10.16 3.75
N LEU A 16 -1.28 -10.93 4.52
CA LEU A 16 -1.41 -12.38 4.35
C LEU A 16 -1.98 -12.78 2.98
N ILE A 17 -2.88 -11.97 2.43
CA ILE A 17 -3.41 -12.18 1.07
C ILE A 17 -2.33 -11.93 0.03
N CYS A 18 -1.50 -10.91 0.20
CA CYS A 18 -0.46 -10.58 -0.77
C CYS A 18 0.59 -11.70 -0.88
N GLU A 19 1.10 -12.19 0.25
CA GLU A 19 2.07 -13.31 0.26
C GLU A 19 1.49 -14.56 -0.40
N ALA A 20 0.27 -14.97 -0.02
CA ALA A 20 -0.38 -16.15 -0.56
C ALA A 20 -0.63 -16.07 -2.07
N LEU A 21 -0.87 -14.87 -2.62
CA LEU A 21 -1.08 -14.66 -4.05
C LEU A 21 0.23 -14.60 -4.83
N ILE A 22 1.28 -14.02 -4.25
CA ILE A 22 2.63 -13.99 -4.85
C ILE A 22 3.13 -15.42 -5.11
N ASP A 23 2.96 -16.31 -4.13
CA ASP A 23 3.34 -17.72 -4.26
C ASP A 23 2.55 -18.49 -5.34
N GLN A 24 1.39 -17.96 -5.75
CA GLN A 24 0.57 -18.51 -6.84
C GLN A 24 0.90 -17.92 -8.21
N GLY A 25 1.97 -17.14 -8.31
CA GLY A 25 2.43 -16.51 -9.55
C GLY A 25 1.75 -15.19 -9.88
N LEU A 26 1.04 -14.56 -8.93
CA LEU A 26 0.51 -13.22 -9.11
C LEU A 26 1.56 -12.16 -8.73
N THR A 27 1.66 -11.12 -9.54
CA THR A 27 2.46 -9.94 -9.20
C THR A 27 1.59 -8.94 -8.44
N VAL A 28 1.99 -8.60 -7.22
CA VAL A 28 1.36 -7.54 -6.43
C VAL A 28 2.22 -6.28 -6.53
N LEU A 29 1.58 -5.16 -6.87
CA LEU A 29 2.16 -3.82 -6.82
C LEU A 29 1.28 -2.97 -5.92
N ALA A 30 1.82 -2.56 -4.78
CA ALA A 30 1.12 -1.61 -3.92
C ALA A 30 1.31 -0.19 -4.47
N VAL A 31 0.24 0.61 -4.46
CA VAL A 31 0.26 2.00 -4.93
C VAL A 31 -0.05 2.89 -3.74
N ASN A 32 0.93 3.67 -3.32
CA ASN A 32 0.76 4.67 -2.29
C ASN A 32 0.31 5.99 -2.92
N ALA A 33 -0.85 6.50 -2.54
CA ALA A 33 -1.43 7.70 -3.15
C ALA A 33 -1.36 8.90 -2.20
N GLY A 34 -0.64 9.95 -2.62
CA GLY A 34 -0.63 11.25 -1.95
C GLY A 34 0.21 11.35 -0.67
N GLU A 35 0.93 10.30 -0.24
CA GLU A 35 1.85 10.37 0.90
C GLU A 35 3.30 10.62 0.44
N GLU A 36 4.09 11.23 1.32
CA GLU A 36 5.49 11.56 1.06
C GLU A 36 6.40 10.34 1.23
N PHE A 37 7.52 10.30 0.51
CA PHE A 37 8.42 9.15 0.48
C PHE A 37 8.84 8.67 1.88
N GLU A 38 9.24 9.57 2.77
CA GLU A 38 9.74 9.20 4.09
C GLU A 38 8.66 8.51 4.96
N GLN A 39 7.39 8.87 4.76
CA GLN A 39 6.28 8.24 5.47
C GLN A 39 6.03 6.83 4.94
N VAL A 40 6.14 6.65 3.62
CA VAL A 40 5.93 5.37 2.96
C VAL A 40 7.09 4.42 3.23
N GLU A 41 8.33 4.92 3.24
CA GLU A 41 9.53 4.15 3.56
C GLU A 41 9.46 3.62 5.00
N ALA A 42 9.18 4.49 5.98
CA ALA A 42 9.02 4.08 7.37
C ALA A 42 7.91 3.03 7.55
N PHE A 43 6.80 3.17 6.84
CA PHE A 43 5.71 2.20 6.86
C PHE A 43 6.10 0.85 6.22
N ALA A 44 6.86 0.88 5.12
CA ALA A 44 7.37 -0.31 4.45
C ALA A 44 8.29 -1.11 5.38
N GLU A 45 9.19 -0.41 6.07
CA GLU A 45 10.14 -1.00 7.00
C GLU A 45 9.42 -1.55 8.25
N GLU A 46 8.48 -0.81 8.83
CA GLU A 46 7.73 -1.25 10.02
C GLU A 46 6.95 -2.54 9.77
N LEU A 47 6.40 -2.71 8.57
CA LEU A 47 5.60 -3.88 8.20
C LEU A 47 6.39 -4.94 7.42
N GLU A 48 7.70 -4.75 7.25
CA GLU A 48 8.58 -5.65 6.49
C GLU A 48 8.02 -6.00 5.09
N LEU A 49 7.46 -5.01 4.39
CA LEU A 49 6.83 -5.23 3.09
C LEU A 49 7.87 -5.61 2.04
N THR A 50 7.73 -6.79 1.43
CA THR A 50 8.68 -7.33 0.44
C THR A 50 8.25 -7.12 -1.01
N PHE A 51 7.02 -6.68 -1.25
CA PHE A 51 6.49 -6.43 -2.58
C PHE A 51 6.80 -5.00 -3.06
N PRO A 52 6.87 -4.77 -4.39
CA PRO A 52 7.14 -3.44 -4.92
C PRO A 52 6.03 -2.45 -4.54
N MET A 53 6.45 -1.23 -4.22
CA MET A 53 5.55 -0.08 -4.01
C MET A 53 5.83 1.03 -5.03
N LEU A 54 4.75 1.55 -5.60
CA LEU A 54 4.75 2.75 -6.44
C LEU A 54 4.27 3.94 -5.61
N LEU A 55 5.07 5.00 -5.56
CA LEU A 55 4.65 6.29 -5.03
C LEU A 55 3.88 7.06 -6.11
N ASP A 56 2.66 7.46 -5.77
CA ASP A 56 1.77 8.26 -6.61
C ASP A 56 1.36 9.54 -5.87
N PRO A 57 2.30 10.47 -5.62
CA PRO A 57 2.02 11.71 -4.89
C PRO A 57 1.01 12.61 -5.63
N GLY A 58 0.91 12.45 -6.95
CA GLY A 58 -0.08 13.16 -7.78
C GLY A 58 -1.46 12.52 -7.81
N GLU A 59 -1.65 11.37 -7.14
CA GLU A 59 -2.85 10.53 -7.15
C GLU A 59 -3.33 10.20 -8.59
N ILE A 60 -2.41 10.11 -9.53
CA ILE A 60 -2.68 9.88 -10.95
C ILE A 60 -3.33 8.52 -11.13
N VAL A 61 -2.75 7.48 -10.53
CA VAL A 61 -3.22 6.10 -10.61
C VAL A 61 -4.57 6.00 -9.89
N GLN A 62 -4.69 6.55 -8.68
CA GLN A 62 -5.94 6.54 -7.93
C GLN A 62 -7.10 7.15 -8.74
N ARG A 63 -6.88 8.32 -9.35
CA ARG A 63 -7.87 9.01 -10.19
C ARG A 63 -8.19 8.22 -11.46
N GLN A 64 -7.17 7.68 -12.13
CA GLN A 64 -7.33 6.91 -13.36
C GLN A 64 -8.20 5.67 -13.14
N TYR A 65 -7.97 4.95 -12.04
CA TYR A 65 -8.75 3.76 -11.67
C TYR A 65 -10.02 4.10 -10.86
N ARG A 66 -10.30 5.38 -10.63
CA ARG A 66 -11.47 5.89 -9.91
C ARG A 66 -11.67 5.23 -8.53
N ILE A 67 -10.56 4.94 -7.86
CA ILE A 67 -10.59 4.41 -6.50
C ILE A 67 -11.01 5.55 -5.57
N ARG A 68 -11.96 5.27 -4.66
CA ARG A 68 -12.39 6.20 -3.63
C ARG A 68 -11.88 5.68 -2.28
N GLY A 69 -11.14 6.52 -1.56
CA GLY A 69 -10.64 6.27 -0.20
C GLY A 69 -11.40 7.09 0.83
#